data_AF-A0A1B8Y250-F1
#
_entry.id   AF-A0A1B8Y250-F1
#
_cell.length_a   1.000
_cell.length_b   1.000
_cell.length_c   1.000
_cell.angle_alpha   90.00
_cell.angle_beta   90.00
_cell.angle_gamma   90.00
#
_symmetry.space_group_name_H-M   'P 1'
#
loop_
_entity.id
_entity.type
_entity.pdbx_description
1 polymer ?
#
loop_
_entity_poly.entity_id
_entity_poly.type
_entity_poly.pdbx_seq_one_letter_code
_entity_poly.pdbx_strand_id
1 'polypeptide(L)'
;MVQKNLESGTERKLVTLDPTSSEHNKVKDLFHSTLRTVSILSIERIQNLSLWEVFLWQREQMKKQNGGKDVEERQLFHGTSDSHIDAICQQNFDWRICGAHGTMYGK
;
A
#
# COMPACT_ATOMS: atom_id res chain seq x y z
N MET A 1 -11.46 -25.04 -14.73
CA MET A 1 -11.07 -23.71 -15.25
C MET A 1 -12.34 -22.87 -15.26
N VAL A 2 -12.55 -22.02 -14.26
CA VAL A 2 -13.69 -21.10 -14.27
C VAL A 2 -13.12 -19.73 -14.62
N GLN A 3 -13.39 -19.28 -15.83
CA GLN A 3 -13.22 -17.87 -16.20
C GLN A 3 -14.26 -17.09 -15.38
N LYS A 4 -13.80 -16.28 -14.43
CA LYS A 4 -14.60 -15.19 -13.90
C LYS A 4 -14.30 -13.96 -14.74
N ASN A 5 -15.23 -13.60 -15.61
CA ASN A 5 -15.33 -12.26 -16.17
C ASN A 5 -15.56 -11.30 -14.99
N LEU A 6 -14.64 -10.35 -14.80
CA LEU A 6 -14.82 -9.24 -13.87
C LEU A 6 -15.10 -7.99 -14.70
N GLU A 7 -16.37 -7.74 -15.01
CA GLU A 7 -16.77 -6.50 -15.66
C GLU A 7 -17.03 -5.39 -14.63
N SER A 8 -16.34 -4.27 -14.89
CA SER A 8 -16.64 -2.86 -14.56
C SER A 8 -17.10 -2.48 -13.16
N GLY A 9 -16.17 -1.95 -12.36
CA GLY A 9 -16.47 -1.11 -11.20
C GLY A 9 -15.45 -1.18 -10.07
N THR A 10 -14.14 -1.12 -10.34
CA THR A 10 -13.11 -1.11 -9.28
C THR A 10 -13.03 0.26 -8.63
N GLU A 11 -14.05 0.62 -7.84
CA GLU A 11 -14.09 1.91 -7.16
C GLU A 11 -13.09 1.91 -6.00
N ARG A 12 -11.89 2.39 -6.30
CA ARG A 12 -10.91 2.81 -5.30
C ARG A 12 -11.45 4.06 -4.60
N LYS A 13 -11.43 4.05 -3.26
CA LYS A 13 -11.77 5.20 -2.44
C LYS A 13 -10.59 5.66 -1.57
N LEU A 14 -10.38 6.96 -1.48
CA LEU A 14 -9.57 7.57 -0.42
C LEU A 14 -10.49 8.03 0.70
N VAL A 15 -10.14 7.65 1.93
CA VAL A 15 -10.87 8.04 3.13
C VAL A 15 -9.94 8.83 4.03
N THR A 16 -10.16 10.13 4.14
CA THR A 16 -9.45 10.97 5.11
C THR A 16 -9.74 10.46 6.53
N LEU A 17 -8.68 10.17 7.26
CA LEU A 17 -8.77 9.71 8.64
C LEU A 17 -9.00 10.89 9.57
N ASP A 18 -9.83 10.67 10.60
CA ASP A 18 -10.00 11.63 11.68
C ASP A 18 -8.68 11.77 12.46
N PRO A 19 -8.14 12.99 12.63
CA PRO A 19 -6.91 13.23 13.38
C PRO A 19 -6.90 12.71 14.82
N THR A 20 -8.07 12.53 15.42
CA THR A 20 -8.26 12.00 16.77
C THR A 20 -8.35 10.48 16.82
N SER A 21 -8.50 9.81 15.67
CA SER A 21 -8.63 8.36 15.60
C SER A 21 -7.34 7.63 15.99
N SER A 22 -7.49 6.43 16.54
CA SER A 22 -6.36 5.57 16.87
C SER A 22 -5.56 5.15 15.63
N GLU A 23 -6.23 4.98 14.49
CA GLU A 23 -5.61 4.65 13.21
C GLU A 23 -4.72 5.79 12.70
N HIS A 24 -5.23 7.03 12.71
CA HIS A 24 -4.44 8.21 12.36
C HIS A 24 -3.21 8.34 13.25
N ASN A 25 -3.38 8.23 14.57
CA ASN A 25 -2.28 8.37 15.52
C ASN A 25 -1.19 7.31 15.32
N LYS A 26 -1.56 6.06 15.03
CA LYS A 26 -0.57 5.00 14.71
C LYS A 26 0.29 5.34 13.49
N VAL A 27 -0.33 5.80 12.40
CA VAL A 27 0.40 6.17 11.17
C VAL A 27 1.27 7.40 11.41
N LYS A 28 0.73 8.40 12.11
CA LYS A 28 1.47 9.60 12.52
C LYS A 28 2.71 9.24 13.34
N ASP A 29 2.57 8.38 14.34
CA ASP A 29 3.67 7.99 15.23
C ASP A 29 4.78 7.25 14.45
N LEU A 30 4.40 6.36 13.53
CA LEU A 30 5.35 5.68 12.64
C LEU A 30 6.12 6.69 11.78
N PHE A 31 5.44 7.68 11.21
CA PHE A 31 6.07 8.71 10.37
C PHE A 31 6.99 9.63 11.20
N HIS A 32 6.52 10.10 12.35
CA HIS A 32 7.27 10.96 13.26
C HIS A 32 8.39 10.26 14.02
N SER A 33 8.46 8.92 13.99
CA SER A 33 9.60 8.16 14.53
C SER A 33 10.94 8.64 13.95
N THR A 34 10.94 9.06 12.68
CA THR A 34 12.11 9.57 11.96
C THR A 34 11.96 11.04 11.54
N LEU A 35 10.76 11.50 11.15
CA LEU A 35 10.51 12.86 10.64
C LEU A 35 9.77 13.76 11.65
N ARG A 36 10.35 13.97 12.83
CA ARG A 36 9.70 14.59 14.01
C ARG A 36 9.16 16.01 13.81
N THR A 37 9.80 16.80 12.94
CA THR A 37 9.51 18.24 12.80
C THR A 37 8.54 18.55 11.65
N VAL A 38 8.14 17.55 10.87
CA VAL A 38 7.28 17.73 9.70
C VAL A 38 5.82 17.75 10.12
N SER A 39 5.08 18.77 9.69
CA SER A 39 3.64 18.85 9.86
C SER A 39 2.94 17.94 8.85
N ILE A 40 2.11 17.02 9.34
CA ILE A 40 1.24 16.18 8.51
C ILE A 40 -0.02 16.98 8.18
N LEU A 41 -0.31 17.16 6.89
CA LEU A 41 -1.50 17.89 6.43
C LEU A 41 -2.75 17.01 6.45
N SER A 42 -2.64 15.77 5.99
CA SER A 42 -3.70 14.78 5.98
C SER A 42 -3.13 13.37 6.01
N ILE A 43 -3.93 12.41 6.47
CA ILE A 43 -3.68 10.98 6.30
C ILE A 43 -4.93 10.39 5.66
N GLU A 44 -4.75 9.74 4.52
CA GLU A 44 -5.85 9.13 3.76
C GLU A 44 -5.64 7.63 3.66
N ARG A 45 -6.64 6.85 4.07
CA ARG A 45 -6.64 5.40 3.87
C ARG A 45 -7.10 5.08 2.45
N ILE A 46 -6.28 4.29 1.75
CA ILE A 46 -6.64 3.71 0.46
C ILE A 46 -7.55 2.51 0.70
N GLN A 47 -8.73 2.52 0.09
CA GLN A 47 -9.63 1.38 0.03
C GLN A 47 -9.73 0.91 -1.41
N ASN A 48 -9.01 -0.17 -1.74
CA ASN A 48 -9.06 -0.83 -3.03
C ASN A 48 -9.20 -2.33 -2.79
N LEU A 49 -10.44 -2.84 -2.85
CA LEU A 49 -10.76 -4.24 -2.51
C LEU A 49 -10.02 -5.22 -3.42
N SER A 50 -9.92 -4.94 -4.72
CA SER A 50 -9.25 -5.83 -5.66
C SER A 50 -7.76 -5.98 -5.35
N LEU A 51 -7.04 -4.88 -5.05
CA LEU A 51 -5.64 -4.96 -4.65
C LEU A 51 -5.48 -5.65 -3.28
N TRP A 52 -6.42 -5.42 -2.37
CA TRP A 52 -6.41 -6.06 -1.05
C TRP A 52 -6.59 -7.58 -1.13
N GLU A 53 -7.51 -8.06 -1.98
CA GLU A 53 -7.72 -9.48 -2.21
C GLU A 53 -6.47 -10.17 -2.79
N VAL A 54 -5.81 -9.52 -3.76
CA VAL A 54 -4.56 -10.02 -4.33
C VAL A 54 -3.45 -10.08 -3.28
N PHE A 55 -3.33 -9.04 -2.44
CA PHE A 55 -2.36 -9.01 -1.34
C PHE A 55 -2.59 -10.17 -0.34
N LEU A 56 -3.82 -10.35 0.12
CA LEU A 56 -4.18 -11.43 1.04
C LEU A 56 -3.91 -12.82 0.43
N TRP A 57 -4.29 -13.00 -0.84
CA TRP A 57 -4.04 -14.25 -1.54
C TRP A 57 -2.54 -14.57 -1.62
N GLN A 58 -1.71 -13.58 -1.97
CA GLN A 58 -0.26 -13.74 -2.06
C GLN A 58 0.34 -14.07 -0.69
N ARG A 59 -0.12 -13.43 0.38
CA ARG A 59 0.30 -13.74 1.76
C ARG A 59 0.02 -15.19 2.12
N GLU A 60 -1.16 -15.71 1.77
CA GLU A 60 -1.51 -17.12 2.00
C GLU A 60 -0.65 -18.09 1.17
N GLN A 61 -0.31 -17.73 -0.07
CA GLN A 61 0.63 -18.54 -0.87
C GLN A 61 2.02 -18.58 -0.23
N MET A 62 2.53 -17.43 0.21
CA MET A 62 3.83 -17.34 0.89
C MET A 62 3.84 -18.13 2.21
N LYS A 63 2.75 -18.08 2.99
CA LYS A 63 2.60 -18.88 4.22
C LYS A 63 2.68 -20.38 3.93
N LYS A 64 2.00 -20.85 2.88
CA LYS A 64 2.07 -22.25 2.45
C LYS A 64 3.48 -22.65 2.03
N GLN A 65 4.17 -21.78 1.28
CA GLN A 65 5.56 -22.01 0.85
C GLN A 65 6.54 -21.99 2.04
N ASN A 66 6.25 -21.22 3.09
CA ASN A 66 7.02 -21.13 4.32
C ASN A 66 6.69 -22.25 5.34
N GLY A 67 6.20 -23.41 4.87
CA GLY A 67 5.86 -24.54 5.72
C GLY A 67 4.71 -24.26 6.71
N GLY A 68 3.81 -23.34 6.37
CA GLY A 68 2.69 -22.93 7.21
C GLY A 68 3.04 -21.90 8.28
N LYS A 69 4.30 -21.47 8.40
CA LYS A 69 4.72 -20.40 9.31
C LYS A 69 4.27 -19.04 8.79
N ASP A 70 3.93 -18.15 9.71
CA ASP A 70 3.54 -16.79 9.36
C ASP A 70 4.63 -16.09 8.55
N VAL A 71 4.19 -15.31 7.58
CA VAL A 71 5.05 -14.51 6.71
C VAL A 71 5.41 -13.24 7.46
N GLU A 72 6.66 -12.82 7.36
CA GLU A 72 7.07 -11.53 7.88
C GLU A 72 6.40 -10.41 7.06
N GLU A 73 5.52 -9.66 7.70
CA GLU A 73 4.80 -8.52 7.12
C GLU A 73 5.29 -7.24 7.81
N ARG A 74 5.72 -6.24 7.02
CA ARG A 74 6.26 -4.98 7.53
C ARG A 74 5.54 -3.79 6.90
N GLN A 75 5.31 -2.76 7.71
CA GLN A 75 4.86 -1.46 7.21
C GLN A 75 6.10 -0.63 6.80
N LEU A 76 6.18 -0.23 5.54
CA LEU A 76 7.30 0.52 4.97
C LEU A 76 6.78 1.79 4.30
N PHE A 77 7.62 2.84 4.28
CA PHE A 77 7.30 4.10 3.63
C PHE A 77 7.81 4.12 2.18
N HIS A 78 7.00 4.71 1.29
CA HIS A 78 7.37 4.97 -0.11
C HIS A 78 7.04 6.42 -0.45
N GLY A 79 8.06 7.23 -0.73
CA GLY A 79 7.89 8.60 -1.21
C GLY A 79 7.73 8.63 -2.72
N THR A 80 6.79 9.44 -3.23
CA THR A 80 6.53 9.61 -4.66
C THR A 80 6.04 11.05 -4.94
N SER A 81 6.00 11.44 -6.21
CA SER A 81 5.38 12.71 -6.61
C SER A 81 3.86 12.58 -6.75
N ASP A 82 3.15 13.69 -6.56
CA ASP A 82 1.69 13.76 -6.62
C ASP A 82 1.10 13.16 -7.90
N SER A 83 1.82 13.32 -9.03
CA SER A 83 1.44 12.77 -10.33
C SER A 83 1.26 11.25 -10.37
N HIS A 84 1.83 10.51 -9.42
CA HIS A 84 1.75 9.05 -9.37
C HIS A 84 0.73 8.52 -8.35
N ILE A 85 0.15 9.40 -7.52
CA ILE A 85 -0.74 8.96 -6.42
C ILE A 85 -1.93 8.16 -6.95
N ASP A 86 -2.65 8.67 -7.95
CA ASP A 86 -3.84 7.99 -8.48
C ASP A 86 -3.49 6.65 -9.12
N ALA A 87 -2.40 6.60 -9.89
CA ALA A 87 -1.93 5.36 -10.51
C ALA A 87 -1.58 4.31 -9.46
N ILE A 88 -0.80 4.66 -8.42
CA ILE A 88 -0.41 3.75 -7.34
C ILE A 88 -1.66 3.26 -6.59
N CYS A 89 -2.57 4.15 -6.23
CA CYS A 89 -3.73 3.77 -5.44
C CYS A 89 -4.73 2.89 -6.25
N GLN A 90 -4.74 3.01 -7.58
CA GLN A 90 -5.59 2.19 -8.45
C GLN A 90 -4.94 0.88 -8.88
N GLN A 91 -3.65 0.90 -9.22
CA GLN A 91 -2.96 -0.18 -9.93
C GLN A 91 -1.82 -0.81 -9.13
N ASN A 92 -1.56 -0.34 -7.91
CA ASN A 92 -0.40 -0.71 -7.09
C ASN A 92 0.92 -0.14 -7.63
N PHE A 93 2.03 -0.44 -6.96
CA PHE A 93 3.37 -0.03 -7.38
C PHE A 93 3.80 -0.76 -8.67
N ASP A 94 4.27 -0.02 -9.66
CA ASP A 94 4.89 -0.58 -10.87
C ASP A 94 6.35 -0.13 -10.96
N TRP A 95 7.25 -1.04 -10.64
CA TRP A 95 8.69 -0.81 -10.68
C TRP A 95 9.21 -0.49 -12.09
N ARG A 96 8.49 -0.89 -13.15
CA ARG A 96 8.87 -0.59 -14.54
C ARG A 96 8.72 0.90 -14.86
N ILE A 97 7.97 1.63 -14.04
CA ILE A 97 7.73 3.07 -14.15
C ILE A 97 8.76 3.85 -13.29
N CYS A 98 9.58 3.17 -12.48
CA CYS A 98 10.64 3.79 -11.70
C CYS A 98 11.80 4.24 -12.59
N GLY A 99 11.85 5.54 -12.90
CA GLY A 99 12.84 6.12 -13.83
C GLY A 99 13.91 7.02 -13.20
N ALA A 100 13.87 7.31 -11.88
CA ALA A 100 14.70 8.39 -11.33
C ALA A 100 15.68 7.99 -10.22
N HIS A 101 15.34 7.09 -9.29
CA HIS A 101 16.17 6.82 -8.12
C HIS A 101 16.16 5.34 -7.70
N GLY A 102 17.36 4.77 -7.47
CA GLY A 102 17.54 3.57 -6.63
C GLY A 102 17.36 2.21 -7.31
N THR A 103 18.17 1.86 -8.32
CA THR A 103 18.25 0.48 -8.88
C THR A 103 19.41 -0.35 -8.31
N MET A 104 19.99 0.07 -7.17
CA MET A 104 21.23 -0.54 -6.65
C MET A 104 21.00 -1.95 -6.09
N TYR A 105 19.81 -2.23 -5.56
CA TYR A 105 19.46 -3.50 -4.90
C TYR A 105 18.35 -4.29 -5.61
N GLY A 106 17.96 -3.87 -6.82
CA GLY A 106 16.85 -4.47 -7.56
C GLY A 106 16.35 -3.57 -8.69
N LYS A 107 15.37 -4.06 -9.45
CA LYS A 107 14.63 -3.30 -10.46
C LYS A 107 13.19 -3.15 -10.03
#